data_AF-A0A2E5HCW9-F1
#
_entry.id   AF-A0A2E5HCW9-F1
#
_cell.length_a   1.000
_cell.length_b   1.000
_cell.length_c   1.000
_cell.angle_alpha   90.00
_cell.angle_beta   90.00
_cell.angle_gamma   90.00
#
_symmetry.space_group_name_H-M   'P 1'
#
loop_
_entity.id
_entity.type
_entity.pdbx_description
1 polymer ?
#
loop_
_entity_poly.entity_id
_entity_poly.type
_entity_poly.pdbx_seq_one_letter_code
_entity_poly.pdbx_strand_id
1 'polypeptide(L)'
;MLLSIENYISWRKSNKEIHIRYISGDTAVLSISKNGIDAEATYINDLSKEYIIEAECWFTIETLGLQTKLEDNIHIGNLTLAPENWKPQPRSHNIV
;
A
#
# COMPACT_ATOMS: atom_id res chain seq x y z
N MET A 1 2.80 -1.03 -12.53
CA MET A 1 3.37 0.22 -11.98
C MET A 1 4.89 0.15 -11.84
N LEU A 2 5.59 1.28 -11.97
CA LEU A 2 7.01 1.43 -11.65
C LEU A 2 7.15 2.32 -10.41
N LEU A 3 7.67 1.77 -9.32
CA LEU A 3 7.90 2.48 -8.06
C LEU A 3 9.37 2.91 -7.99
N SER A 4 9.63 4.20 -7.79
CA SER A 4 10.96 4.73 -7.50
C SER A 4 10.99 5.33 -6.10
N ILE A 5 12.20 5.43 -5.52
CA ILE A 5 12.41 6.03 -4.19
C ILE A 5 12.02 7.52 -4.13
N GLU A 6 12.03 8.21 -5.27
CA GLU A 6 11.69 9.64 -5.37
C GLU A 6 10.17 9.89 -5.31
N ASN A 7 9.36 8.84 -5.47
CA ASN A 7 7.93 8.95 -5.29
C ASN A 7 7.65 8.97 -3.78
N TYR A 8 7.41 10.13 -3.18
CA TYR A 8 6.82 10.21 -1.84
C TYR A 8 5.42 9.57 -1.88
N ILE A 9 5.14 8.68 -0.92
CA ILE A 9 3.98 7.79 -1.03
C ILE A 9 2.91 8.21 -0.03
N SER A 10 1.83 8.72 -0.61
CA SER A 10 0.60 9.03 0.10
C SER A 10 -0.17 7.75 0.40
N TRP A 11 -0.83 7.73 1.56
CA TRP A 11 -1.89 6.76 1.82
C TRP A 11 -3.03 6.96 0.83
N ARG A 12 -3.56 5.86 0.31
CA ARG A 12 -4.64 5.86 -0.69
C ARG A 12 -5.71 4.86 -0.29
N LYS A 13 -6.93 5.09 -0.77
CA LYS A 13 -8.04 4.15 -0.63
C LYS A 13 -8.71 3.98 -1.98
N SER A 14 -8.97 2.74 -2.37
CA SER A 14 -9.67 2.39 -3.60
C SER A 14 -11.08 1.92 -3.30
N ASN A 15 -12.04 2.27 -4.14
CA ASN A 15 -13.40 1.69 -4.09
C ASN A 15 -13.51 0.30 -4.75
N LYS A 16 -12.38 -0.23 -5.24
CA LYS A 16 -12.24 -1.55 -5.86
C LYS A 16 -11.07 -2.30 -5.24
N GLU A 17 -11.19 -3.63 -5.24
CA GLU A 17 -10.09 -4.52 -4.88
C GLU A 17 -8.89 -4.34 -5.82
N ILE A 18 -7.69 -4.32 -5.24
CA ILE A 18 -6.43 -4.18 -5.98
C ILE A 18 -5.62 -5.46 -5.85
N HIS A 19 -5.15 -6.00 -6.97
CA HIS A 19 -4.22 -7.11 -7.05
C HIS A 19 -2.86 -6.57 -7.46
N ILE A 20 -1.81 -7.04 -6.80
CA ILE A 20 -0.43 -6.65 -7.05
C ILE A 20 0.42 -7.90 -7.19
N ARG A 21 1.28 -7.91 -8.20
CA ARG A 21 2.30 -8.93 -8.40
C ARG A 21 3.66 -8.30 -8.58
N TYR A 22 4.66 -8.89 -7.93
CA TYR A 22 6.04 -8.51 -8.11
C TYR A 22 6.53 -8.95 -9.50
N ILE A 23 7.30 -8.11 -10.19
CA ILE A 23 7.93 -8.44 -11.47
C ILE A 23 9.45 -8.46 -11.37
N SER A 24 10.08 -7.40 -10.84
CA SER A 24 11.54 -7.31 -10.69
C SER A 24 11.97 -6.08 -9.89
N GLY A 25 13.25 -6.03 -9.50
CA GLY A 25 13.88 -4.87 -8.86
C GLY A 25 14.13 -5.08 -7.37
N ASP A 26 14.05 -4.01 -6.61
CA ASP A 26 14.22 -4.01 -5.16
C ASP A 26 12.94 -4.50 -4.45
N THR A 27 13.07 -4.88 -3.18
CA THR A 27 11.91 -5.21 -2.34
C THR A 27 11.02 -3.98 -2.18
N ALA A 28 9.70 -4.16 -2.32
CA ALA A 28 8.73 -3.17 -1.91
C ALA A 28 8.04 -3.55 -0.59
N VAL A 29 7.47 -2.58 0.11
CA VAL A 29 6.62 -2.76 1.29
C VAL A 29 5.22 -2.31 0.93
N LEU A 30 4.25 -3.19 1.13
CA LEU A 30 2.83 -2.84 1.14
C LEU A 30 2.38 -2.71 2.59
N SER A 31 1.89 -1.53 2.96
CA SER A 31 1.24 -1.29 4.24
C SER A 31 -0.26 -1.11 4.04
N ILE A 32 -1.08 -1.81 4.82
CA ILE A 32 -2.55 -1.75 4.75
C ILE A 32 -3.11 -1.41 6.12
N SER A 33 -4.04 -0.45 6.17
CA SER A 33 -4.88 -0.15 7.32
C SER A 33 -6.35 -0.40 6.97
N LYS A 34 -6.92 -1.48 7.50
CA LYS A 34 -8.31 -1.86 7.22
C LYS A 34 -9.34 -0.92 7.86
N ASN A 35 -8.97 -0.28 8.98
CA ASN A 35 -9.86 0.54 9.79
C ASN A 35 -9.42 2.01 9.91
N GLY A 36 -8.30 2.40 9.30
CA GLY A 36 -7.71 3.73 9.43
C GLY A 36 -7.04 4.02 10.79
N ILE A 37 -6.84 2.99 11.62
CA ILE A 37 -6.27 3.10 12.98
C ILE A 37 -4.94 2.35 13.03
N ASP A 38 -4.95 1.05 12.76
CA ASP A 38 -3.77 0.19 12.78
C ASP A 38 -3.36 -0.16 11.35
N ALA A 39 -2.07 -0.42 11.13
CA ALA A 39 -1.57 -0.87 9.84
C ALA A 39 -0.65 -2.08 9.99
N GLU A 40 -0.73 -2.97 9.01
CA GLU A 40 0.15 -4.13 8.85
C GLU A 40 0.99 -3.94 7.58
N ALA A 41 2.25 -4.35 7.64
CA ALA A 41 3.19 -4.23 6.53
C ALA A 41 3.65 -5.62 6.07
N THR A 42 3.74 -5.80 4.76
CA THR A 42 4.22 -7.04 4.13
C THR A 42 5.22 -6.71 3.03
N TYR A 43 6.29 -7.49 2.92
CA TYR A 43 7.25 -7.38 1.84
C TYR A 43 6.70 -7.96 0.53
N ILE A 44 6.92 -7.23 -0.56
CA ILE A 44 6.65 -7.63 -1.94
C ILE A 44 8.00 -7.83 -2.63
N ASN A 45 8.44 -9.08 -2.73
CA ASN A 45 9.70 -9.49 -3.36
C ASN A 45 9.67 -10.91 -3.94
N ASP A 46 8.49 -11.48 -4.13
CA ASP A 46 8.28 -12.87 -4.53
C ASP A 46 7.41 -12.94 -5.79
N LEU A 47 7.96 -13.53 -6.86
CA LEU A 47 7.30 -13.70 -8.17
C LEU A 47 6.11 -14.66 -8.13
N SER A 48 6.05 -15.54 -7.11
CA SER A 48 5.01 -16.56 -6.99
C SER A 48 3.77 -16.09 -6.22
N LYS A 49 3.82 -14.89 -5.63
CA LYS A 49 2.76 -14.37 -4.76
C LYS A 49 1.98 -13.25 -5.42
N GLU A 50 0.68 -13.28 -5.19
CA GLU A 50 -0.21 -12.16 -5.42
C GLU A 50 -0.60 -11.54 -4.07
N TYR A 51 -0.63 -10.22 -4.03
CA TYR A 51 -1.03 -9.44 -2.87
C TYR A 51 -2.35 -8.75 -3.17
N ILE A 52 -3.32 -8.91 -2.29
CA ILE A 52 -4.68 -8.38 -2.46
C ILE A 52 -4.91 -7.27 -1.44
N ILE A 53 -5.37 -6.12 -1.92
CA ILE A 53 -5.85 -5.00 -1.09
C ILE A 53 -7.37 -4.95 -1.25
N GLU A 54 -8.08 -5.25 -0.19
CA GLU A 54 -9.55 -5.18 -0.15
C GLU A 54 -10.05 -3.76 -0.44
N ALA A 55 -11.22 -3.64 -1.07
CA ALA A 55 -11.86 -2.35 -1.29
C ALA A 55 -12.08 -1.60 0.03
N GLU A 56 -12.04 -0.27 -0.03
CA GLU A 56 -12.20 0.65 1.10
C GLU A 56 -11.13 0.57 2.20
N CYS A 57 -10.06 -0.21 2.01
CA CYS A 57 -8.89 -0.18 2.88
C CYS A 57 -7.94 0.96 2.50
N TRP A 58 -7.32 1.59 3.50
CA TRP A 58 -6.20 2.50 3.27
C TRP A 58 -4.92 1.69 3.03
N PHE A 59 -4.10 2.10 2.07
CA PHE A 59 -2.83 1.46 1.78
C PHE A 59 -1.75 2.42 1.30
N THR A 60 -0.50 2.00 1.38
CA THR A 60 0.68 2.61 0.74
C THR A 60 1.60 1.49 0.23
N ILE A 61 2.33 1.72 -0.86
CA ILE A 61 3.30 0.77 -1.43
C ILE A 61 4.58 1.50 -1.77
N GLU A 62 5.67 1.17 -1.09
CA GLU A 62 6.97 1.84 -1.24
C GLU A 62 8.09 0.89 -1.61
N THR A 63 9.05 1.35 -2.44
CA THR A 63 10.27 0.59 -2.70
C THR A 63 11.28 0.84 -1.57
N LEU A 64 11.99 -0.21 -1.14
CA LEU A 64 13.10 -0.11 -0.17
C LEU A 64 14.46 0.11 -0.84
N GLY A 65 14.50 0.21 -2.17
CA GLY A 65 15.72 0.46 -2.93
C GLY A 65 15.50 1.56 -3.96
N LEU A 66 16.20 1.48 -5.08
CA LEU A 66 16.09 2.47 -6.14
C LEU A 66 14.77 2.33 -6.88
N GLN A 67 14.37 1.09 -7.20
CA GLN A 67 13.22 0.84 -8.04
C GLN A 67 12.63 -0.57 -7.88
N THR A 68 11.29 -0.64 -7.85
CA THR A 68 10.53 -1.89 -7.92
C THR A 68 9.54 -1.83 -9.07
N LYS A 69 9.48 -2.89 -9.88
CA LYS A 69 8.48 -3.06 -10.93
C LYS A 69 7.40 -4.03 -10.46
N LEU A 70 6.14 -3.58 -10.54
CA LEU A 70 4.96 -4.33 -10.16
C LEU A 70 3.98 -4.42 -11.34
N GLU A 71 3.25 -5.52 -11.44
CA GLU A 71 1.99 -5.61 -12.18
C GLU A 71 0.85 -5.34 -11.20
N ASP A 72 -0.13 -4.54 -11.60
CA ASP A 72 -1.25 -4.16 -10.74
C ASP A 72 -2.47 -3.71 -11.56
N ASN A 73 -3.62 -3.65 -10.89
CA ASN A 73 -4.87 -3.13 -11.45
C ASN A 73 -5.36 -1.86 -10.71
N ILE A 74 -4.46 -1.08 -10.09
CA ILE A 74 -4.81 0.04 -9.21
C ILE A 74 -5.64 1.12 -9.93
N HIS A 75 -5.53 1.20 -11.24
CA HIS A 75 -6.19 2.19 -12.09
C HIS A 75 -7.63 1.85 -12.46
N ILE A 76 -8.12 0.65 -12.11
CA ILE A 76 -9.51 0.23 -12.40
C ILE A 76 -10.52 0.90 -11.45
N GLY A 77 -10.07 1.27 -10.24
CA GLY A 77 -10.89 1.96 -9.24
C GLY A 77 -10.69 3.47 -9.22
N ASN A 78 -11.57 4.15 -8.49
CA ASN A 78 -11.36 5.54 -8.08
C ASN A 78 -10.47 5.54 -6.83
N LEU A 79 -9.33 6.23 -6.92
CA LEU A 79 -8.42 6.40 -5.79
C LEU A 79 -8.75 7.68 -5.03
N THR A 80 -8.98 7.54 -3.73
CA THR A 80 -8.99 8.64 -2.77
C THR A 80 -7.59 8.77 -2.19
N LEU A 81 -6.98 9.95 -2.34
CA LEU A 81 -5.72 10.28 -1.68
C LEU A 81 -6.01 10.80 -0.26
N ALA A 82 -5.23 10.33 0.71
CA ALA A 82 -5.31 10.87 2.06
C ALA A 82 -4.73 12.30 2.11
N PRO A 83 -5.17 13.15 3.06
CA PRO A 83 -4.54 14.44 3.32
C PRO A 83 -3.03 14.32 3.62
N GLU A 84 -2.25 15.38 3.39
CA GLU A 84 -0.77 15.39 3.51
C GLU A 84 -0.21 14.88 4.85
N ASN A 85 -0.99 14.96 5.93
CA ASN A 85 -0.57 14.53 7.27
C ASN A 85 -1.38 13.35 7.81
N TRP A 86 -2.12 12.67 6.94
CA TRP A 86 -2.89 11.52 7.34
C TRP A 86 -1.99 10.30 7.53
N LYS A 87 -2.20 9.62 8.63
CA LYS A 87 -1.60 8.33 8.95
C LYS A 87 -2.58 7.53 9.80
N PRO A 88 -2.51 6.19 9.80
CA PRO A 88 -3.20 5.37 10.77
C PRO A 88 -2.88 5.88 12.19
N GLN A 89 -3.93 6.15 12.97
CA GLN A 89 -3.76 6.64 14.34
C GLN A 89 -3.77 5.46 15.29
N PRO A 90 -2.76 5.31 16.17
CA PRO A 90 -2.78 4.26 17.17
C PRO A 90 -4.08 4.28 17.95
N ARG A 91 -4.61 3.11 18.32
CA ARG A 91 -5.75 3.04 19.25
C ARG A 91 -5.44 3.91 20.48
N SER A 92 -6.36 4.81 20.82
CA SER A 92 -6.33 5.45 22.12
C SER A 92 -6.30 4.34 23.17
N HIS A 93 -5.25 4.32 24.00
CA HIS A 93 -5.22 3.51 25.20
C HIS A 93 -6.32 4.04 26.12
N ASN A 94 -7.55 3.57 25.95
CA ASN A 94 -8.50 3.58 27.04
C ASN A 94 -7.98 2.53 28.02
N ILE A 95 -7.18 3.00 28.98
CA ILE A 95 -6.98 2.30 30.25
C ILE A 95 -8.39 2.26 30.87
N VAL A 96 -9.03 1.10 30.77
CA VAL A 96 -10.21 0.77 31.57
C VAL A 96 -9.71 0.07 32.83
#